data_AF-A0A1A8XG76-F1
#
_entry.id   AF-A0A1A8XG76-F1
#
_cell.length_a   1.000
_cell.length_b   1.000
_cell.length_c   1.000
_cell.angle_alpha   90.00
_cell.angle_beta   90.00
_cell.angle_gamma   90.00
#
_symmetry.space_group_name_H-M   'P 1'
#
loop_
_entity.id
_entity.type
_entity.pdbx_description
1 polymer ?
#
loop_
_entity_poly.entity_id
_entity_poly.type
_entity_poly.pdbx_seq_one_letter_code
_entity_poly.pdbx_strand_id
1 'polypeptide(L)'
;MTHLRGAKDEAVIFAADHVKNTLPKLSSAVKEVLNMGADKAYTKVFQALGNNVRRSGNALSEVVDPNGLLLLPSAITQVIKLFRLQNRLQRAQHNYFAIDALRHPLEIRYLRERISPFYTVAVSTDSTSRRTRLVDLGYGKQAIDELDAKEYPSEVKDSRKTAIGYSAFVSQDIQSCLASSSIYIRNSGTPEEKDFRELGRQLCRYVALMQHPGLVTPTAVERCMHAAFAAKLNSGCISRQVGAVVTDSSYSIKAVGWNDAPRGQVPCLLRNTSHALNKKWDEIAYSKFELGDDTFRAALSKTPLGKLAQEHTNGRNITYCFKAIYNGIKKDKNQVHTRSLHAEENAFLQISRSGGQGLDGGCLFTTASPCELCAKKAYQLGIKQIYYIDPYPGISLDHVLSGGTSPPAVTLFSGAIGRAYHELYEPTMAYKDELDRLCSG
;
A
#
# COMPACT_ATOMS: atom_id res chain seq x y z
N MET A 1 1.78 2.65 -50.97
CA MET A 1 1.72 2.12 -49.59
C MET A 1 3.09 2.12 -48.88
N THR A 2 4.21 1.95 -49.58
CA THR A 2 5.59 1.97 -49.04
C THR A 2 6.02 3.34 -48.48
N HIS A 3 5.74 4.45 -49.17
CA HIS A 3 6.06 5.80 -48.67
C HIS A 3 5.32 6.18 -47.38
N LEU A 4 4.05 5.77 -47.24
CA LEU A 4 3.25 6.00 -46.03
C LEU A 4 3.70 5.15 -44.84
N ARG A 5 4.38 4.01 -45.07
CA ARG A 5 5.02 3.23 -44.00
C ARG A 5 6.32 3.89 -43.54
N GLY A 6 7.18 4.30 -44.47
CA GLY A 6 8.44 4.99 -44.14
C GLY A 6 8.22 6.26 -43.29
N ALA A 7 7.27 7.11 -43.67
CA ALA A 7 6.95 8.33 -42.90
C ALA A 7 6.42 8.04 -41.48
N LYS A 8 5.69 6.92 -41.28
CA LYS A 8 5.23 6.51 -39.94
C LYS A 8 6.38 5.99 -39.09
N ASP A 9 7.30 5.25 -39.68
CA ASP A 9 8.46 4.70 -38.98
C ASP A 9 9.41 5.83 -38.54
N GLU A 10 9.64 6.82 -39.40
CA GLU A 10 10.39 8.04 -39.06
C GLU A 10 9.73 8.83 -37.93
N ALA A 11 8.40 8.99 -37.96
CA ALA A 11 7.67 9.68 -36.90
C ALA A 11 7.78 8.96 -35.54
N VAL A 12 7.76 7.62 -35.52
CA VAL A 12 7.98 6.83 -34.30
C VAL A 12 9.38 7.03 -33.75
N ILE A 13 10.40 6.97 -34.62
CA ILE A 13 11.80 7.17 -34.21
C ILE A 13 12.00 8.58 -33.67
N PHE A 14 11.47 9.60 -34.35
CA PHE A 14 11.52 10.99 -33.92
C PHE A 14 10.83 11.20 -32.57
N ALA A 15 9.62 10.69 -32.40
CA ALA A 15 8.88 10.83 -31.15
C ALA A 15 9.61 10.14 -29.98
N ALA A 16 10.17 8.95 -30.22
CA ALA A 16 10.92 8.23 -29.20
C ALA A 16 12.22 8.96 -28.83
N ASP A 17 12.94 9.53 -29.80
CA ASP A 17 14.11 10.37 -29.56
C ASP A 17 13.74 11.64 -28.77
N HIS A 18 12.64 12.30 -29.13
CA HIS A 18 12.15 13.46 -28.41
C HIS A 18 11.86 13.15 -26.92
N VAL A 19 11.19 12.02 -26.66
CA VAL A 19 10.90 11.58 -25.28
C VAL A 19 12.17 11.17 -24.53
N LYS A 20 13.12 10.52 -25.20
CA LYS A 20 14.36 10.01 -24.58
C LYS A 20 15.39 11.10 -24.32
N ASN A 21 15.54 12.04 -25.23
CA ASN A 21 16.68 12.96 -25.27
C ASN A 21 16.27 14.43 -25.10
N THR A 22 15.11 14.85 -25.60
CA THR A 22 14.68 16.26 -25.56
C THR A 22 13.92 16.60 -24.28
N LEU A 23 12.89 15.82 -23.94
CA LEU A 23 12.09 16.08 -22.74
C LEU A 23 12.90 16.04 -21.42
N PRO A 24 13.85 15.11 -21.22
CA PRO A 24 14.65 15.09 -19.98
C PRO A 24 15.55 16.31 -19.83
N LYS A 25 16.11 16.84 -20.93
CA LYS A 25 16.91 18.08 -20.91
C LYS A 25 16.04 19.28 -20.52
N LEU A 26 14.86 19.41 -21.12
CA LEU A 26 13.89 20.45 -20.76
C LEU A 26 13.46 20.32 -19.30
N SER A 27 13.13 19.11 -18.86
CA SER A 27 12.75 18.83 -17.47
C SER A 27 13.85 19.21 -16.48
N SER A 28 15.11 18.92 -16.83
CA SER A 28 16.28 19.27 -16.02
C SER A 28 16.47 20.78 -15.93
N ALA A 29 16.38 21.51 -17.05
CA ALA A 29 16.46 22.97 -17.07
C ALA A 29 15.34 23.62 -16.24
N VAL A 30 14.10 23.13 -16.38
CA VAL A 30 12.97 23.59 -15.55
C VAL A 30 13.21 23.30 -14.07
N LYS A 31 13.75 22.13 -13.74
CA LYS A 31 14.08 21.75 -12.36
C LYS A 31 15.17 22.62 -11.75
N GLU A 32 16.20 22.94 -12.52
CA GLU A 32 17.27 23.86 -12.10
C GLU A 32 16.69 25.23 -11.78
N VAL A 33 15.95 25.85 -12.72
CA VAL A 33 15.33 27.16 -12.53
C VAL A 33 14.42 27.20 -11.30
N LEU A 34 13.54 26.20 -11.14
CA LEU A 34 12.61 26.14 -10.00
C LEU A 34 13.31 25.86 -8.66
N ASN A 35 14.57 25.40 -8.66
CA ASN A 35 15.35 25.15 -7.46
C ASN A 35 16.41 26.22 -7.15
N MET A 36 16.51 27.29 -7.95
CA MET A 36 17.45 28.40 -7.68
C MET A 36 17.08 29.21 -6.42
N GLY A 37 15.83 29.14 -5.95
CA GLY A 37 15.37 29.80 -4.72
C GLY A 37 15.55 28.94 -3.46
N ALA A 38 15.60 29.59 -2.29
CA ALA A 38 15.79 28.94 -0.98
C ALA A 38 14.75 27.83 -0.69
N ASP A 39 13.52 27.98 -1.20
CA ASP A 39 12.41 27.07 -0.90
C ASP A 39 12.29 25.87 -1.86
N LYS A 40 13.19 25.72 -2.84
CA LYS A 40 13.19 24.61 -3.83
C LYS A 40 11.78 24.30 -4.40
N ALA A 41 11.22 25.26 -5.12
CA ALA A 41 9.81 25.28 -5.52
C ALA A 41 9.39 24.14 -6.47
N TYR A 42 10.34 23.44 -7.11
CA TYR A 42 10.07 22.38 -8.08
C TYR A 42 9.02 21.37 -7.61
N THR A 43 9.21 20.82 -6.40
CA THR A 43 8.32 19.78 -5.86
C THR A 43 6.91 20.30 -5.65
N LYS A 44 6.78 21.52 -5.10
CA LYS A 44 5.49 22.17 -4.83
C LYS A 44 4.73 22.44 -6.13
N VAL A 45 5.41 22.99 -7.13
CA VAL A 45 4.84 23.32 -8.45
C VAL A 45 4.41 22.05 -9.17
N PHE A 46 5.30 21.07 -9.36
CA PHE A 46 4.96 19.85 -10.10
C PHE A 46 3.88 19.02 -9.41
N GLN A 47 3.80 19.05 -8.08
CA GLN A 47 2.70 18.42 -7.37
C GLN A 47 1.36 19.13 -7.61
N ALA A 48 1.34 20.46 -7.68
CA ALA A 48 0.13 21.22 -8.03
C ALA A 48 -0.30 20.91 -9.47
N LEU A 49 0.64 20.93 -10.42
CA LEU A 49 0.37 20.58 -11.82
C LEU A 49 -0.16 19.15 -11.96
N GLY A 50 0.45 18.18 -11.27
CA GLY A 50 -0.02 16.79 -11.28
C GLY A 50 -1.43 16.64 -10.69
N ASN A 51 -1.74 17.38 -9.61
CA ASN A 51 -3.09 17.43 -9.07
C ASN A 51 -4.07 18.03 -10.08
N ASN A 52 -3.70 19.10 -10.78
CA ASN A 52 -4.57 19.73 -11.78
C ASN A 52 -4.82 18.79 -12.96
N VAL A 53 -3.80 18.08 -13.45
CA VAL A 53 -4.00 17.05 -14.48
C VAL A 53 -4.97 15.97 -14.02
N ARG A 54 -4.81 15.41 -12.80
CA ARG A 54 -5.77 14.42 -12.26
C ARG A 54 -7.18 15.01 -12.08
N ARG A 55 -7.28 16.32 -11.82
CA ARG A 55 -8.55 16.99 -11.54
C ARG A 55 -9.34 17.34 -12.79
N SER A 56 -8.67 17.86 -13.81
CA SER A 56 -9.27 18.58 -14.95
C SER A 56 -8.77 18.09 -16.31
N GLY A 57 -7.72 17.28 -16.31
CA GLY A 57 -6.95 16.91 -17.49
C GLY A 57 -6.04 18.00 -18.05
N ASN A 58 -5.98 19.16 -17.40
CA ASN A 58 -5.11 20.28 -17.78
C ASN A 58 -4.28 20.73 -16.56
N ALA A 59 -2.97 20.82 -16.72
CA ALA A 59 -2.05 21.20 -15.65
C ALA A 59 -2.32 22.60 -15.06
N LEU A 60 -2.99 23.48 -15.81
CA LEU A 60 -3.28 24.87 -15.43
C LEU A 60 -4.75 25.09 -15.03
N SER A 61 -5.60 24.06 -15.00
CA SER A 61 -7.01 24.18 -14.65
C SER A 61 -7.35 23.40 -13.38
N GLU A 62 -8.08 24.06 -12.48
CA GLU A 62 -8.65 23.44 -11.27
C GLU A 62 -10.13 23.03 -11.44
N VAL A 63 -10.69 23.16 -12.64
CA VAL A 63 -12.08 22.76 -12.92
C VAL A 63 -12.19 21.24 -12.89
N VAL A 64 -13.16 20.71 -12.15
CA VAL A 64 -13.33 19.25 -12.02
C VAL A 64 -13.82 18.66 -13.34
N ASP A 65 -13.02 17.77 -13.94
CA ASP A 65 -13.38 16.87 -15.02
C ASP A 65 -12.92 15.44 -14.68
N PRO A 66 -13.85 14.51 -14.41
CA PRO A 66 -13.54 13.10 -14.12
C PRO A 66 -12.69 12.39 -15.16
N ASN A 67 -12.69 12.84 -16.42
CA ASN A 67 -11.88 12.23 -17.48
C ASN A 67 -10.37 12.46 -17.27
N GLY A 68 -9.99 13.47 -16.47
CA GLY A 68 -8.59 13.79 -16.16
C GLY A 68 -7.90 12.76 -15.25
N LEU A 69 -8.66 12.03 -14.45
CA LEU A 69 -8.17 11.23 -13.32
C LEU A 69 -7.08 10.21 -13.70
N LEU A 70 -7.17 9.63 -14.90
CA LEU A 70 -6.28 8.56 -15.38
C LEU A 70 -5.37 9.00 -16.54
N LEU A 71 -5.27 10.30 -16.82
CA LEU A 71 -4.45 10.78 -17.94
C LEU A 71 -2.95 10.58 -17.73
N LEU A 72 -2.44 10.79 -16.51
CA LEU A 72 -1.02 10.55 -16.20
C LEU A 72 -0.59 9.09 -16.44
N PRO A 73 -1.25 8.06 -15.86
CA PRO A 73 -0.88 6.67 -16.11
C PRO A 73 -1.18 6.23 -17.56
N SER A 74 -2.14 6.87 -18.24
CA SER A 74 -2.37 6.69 -19.68
C SER A 74 -1.18 7.19 -20.51
N ALA A 75 -0.65 8.39 -20.22
CA ALA A 75 0.53 8.94 -20.89
C ALA A 75 1.76 8.04 -20.71
N ILE A 76 1.99 7.50 -19.51
CA ILE A 76 3.05 6.50 -19.25
C ILE A 76 2.89 5.30 -20.18
N THR A 77 1.67 4.78 -20.31
CA THR A 77 1.38 3.63 -21.18
C THR A 77 1.63 3.95 -22.65
N GLN A 78 1.33 5.17 -23.10
CA GLN A 78 1.62 5.63 -24.46
C GLN A 78 3.13 5.70 -24.73
N VAL A 79 3.91 6.24 -23.78
CA VAL A 79 5.38 6.28 -23.86
C VAL A 79 5.97 4.86 -23.96
N ILE A 80 5.49 3.93 -23.13
CA ILE A 80 5.95 2.52 -23.18
C ILE A 80 5.61 1.89 -24.54
N LYS A 81 4.41 2.14 -25.07
CA LYS A 81 4.00 1.66 -26.40
C LYS A 81 4.89 2.24 -27.51
N LEU A 82 5.22 3.53 -27.44
CA LEU A 82 6.11 4.19 -28.38
C LEU A 82 7.49 3.52 -28.42
N PHE A 83 8.12 3.28 -27.27
CA PHE A 83 9.41 2.61 -27.21
C PHE A 83 9.35 1.14 -27.66
N ARG A 84 8.25 0.43 -27.39
CA ARG A 84 8.04 -0.93 -27.93
C ARG A 84 7.94 -0.94 -29.46
N LEU A 85 7.31 0.08 -30.06
CA LEU A 85 7.26 0.23 -31.51
C LEU A 85 8.65 0.55 -32.08
N GLN A 86 9.38 1.49 -31.48
CA GLN A 86 10.75 1.82 -31.89
C GLN A 86 11.66 0.59 -31.91
N ASN A 87 11.63 -0.24 -30.85
CA ASN A 87 12.45 -1.45 -30.79
C ASN A 87 12.14 -2.44 -31.91
N ARG A 88 10.86 -2.61 -32.27
CA ARG A 88 10.46 -3.48 -33.37
C ARG A 88 11.01 -2.98 -34.72
N LEU A 89 11.00 -1.67 -34.94
CA LEU A 89 11.54 -1.06 -36.15
C LEU A 89 13.07 -1.20 -36.23
N GLN A 90 13.76 -1.01 -35.10
CA GLN A 90 15.23 -1.06 -35.04
C GLN A 90 15.80 -2.46 -34.80
N ARG A 91 14.96 -3.49 -34.63
CA ARG A 91 15.35 -4.85 -34.22
C ARG A 91 16.23 -4.86 -32.96
N ALA A 92 16.01 -3.90 -32.07
CA ALA A 92 16.73 -3.79 -30.80
C ALA A 92 16.21 -4.80 -29.78
N GLN A 93 17.06 -5.17 -28.81
CA GLN A 93 16.68 -6.03 -27.69
C GLN A 93 15.62 -5.38 -26.77
N HIS A 94 15.09 -6.16 -25.83
CA HIS A 94 14.05 -5.77 -24.88
C HIS A 94 14.37 -4.48 -24.10
N ASN A 95 13.36 -3.61 -23.94
CA ASN A 95 13.46 -2.45 -23.05
C ASN A 95 12.93 -2.79 -21.66
N TYR A 96 13.72 -2.49 -20.64
CA TYR A 96 13.28 -2.42 -19.26
C TYR A 96 12.88 -0.98 -18.95
N PHE A 97 11.71 -0.79 -18.34
CA PHE A 97 11.19 0.52 -18.00
C PHE A 97 11.16 0.66 -16.48
N ALA A 98 11.83 1.69 -15.97
CA ALA A 98 11.70 2.14 -14.59
C ALA A 98 10.81 3.38 -14.55
N ILE A 99 9.73 3.32 -13.79
CA ILE A 99 8.88 4.48 -13.52
C ILE A 99 9.30 5.02 -12.16
N ASP A 100 9.83 6.24 -12.15
CA ASP A 100 10.47 6.85 -10.98
C ASP A 100 9.54 6.93 -9.76
N ALA A 101 8.32 7.45 -9.95
CA ALA A 101 7.34 7.53 -8.86
C ALA A 101 5.90 7.44 -9.37
N LEU A 102 5.07 6.76 -8.58
CA LEU A 102 3.61 6.77 -8.68
C LEU A 102 3.06 7.41 -7.41
N ARG A 103 2.09 8.31 -7.56
CA ARG A 103 1.63 9.18 -6.45
C ARG A 103 0.22 8.84 -5.99
N HIS A 104 -0.48 7.94 -6.68
CA HIS A 104 -1.84 7.55 -6.32
C HIS A 104 -2.12 6.06 -6.63
N PRO A 105 -2.85 5.32 -5.77
CA PRO A 105 -3.13 3.89 -5.97
C PRO A 105 -3.91 3.57 -7.25
N LEU A 106 -4.70 4.52 -7.77
CA LEU A 106 -5.39 4.35 -9.06
C LEU A 106 -4.40 4.31 -10.24
N GLU A 107 -3.26 5.01 -10.15
CA GLU A 107 -2.21 4.96 -11.18
C GLU A 107 -1.58 3.56 -11.22
N ILE A 108 -1.27 3.00 -10.04
CA ILE A 108 -0.77 1.64 -9.88
C ILE A 108 -1.78 0.63 -10.46
N ARG A 109 -3.06 0.76 -10.09
CA ARG A 109 -4.11 -0.13 -10.59
C ARG A 109 -4.24 -0.07 -12.11
N TYR A 110 -4.27 1.15 -12.67
CA TYR A 110 -4.37 1.35 -14.11
C TYR A 110 -3.25 0.66 -14.89
N LEU A 111 -2.00 0.85 -14.43
CA LEU A 111 -0.81 0.27 -15.07
C LEU A 111 -0.80 -1.25 -14.94
N ARG A 112 -1.12 -1.78 -13.75
CA ARG A 112 -1.19 -3.22 -13.48
C ARG A 112 -2.21 -3.97 -14.35
N GLU A 113 -3.32 -3.32 -14.69
CA GLU A 113 -4.36 -3.88 -15.56
C GLU A 113 -3.98 -3.85 -17.06
N ARG A 114 -2.99 -3.04 -17.45
CA ARG A 114 -2.66 -2.77 -18.87
C ARG A 114 -1.26 -3.20 -19.30
N ILE A 115 -0.37 -3.43 -18.34
CA ILE A 115 1.02 -3.77 -18.57
C ILE A 115 1.32 -5.06 -17.81
N SER A 116 1.75 -6.07 -18.55
CA SER A 116 2.29 -7.30 -17.99
C SER A 116 3.64 -7.58 -18.67
N PRO A 117 4.71 -7.88 -17.91
CA PRO A 117 4.80 -7.81 -16.44
C PRO A 117 4.96 -6.36 -15.91
N PHE A 118 4.37 -6.06 -14.73
CA PHE A 118 4.46 -4.76 -14.05
C PHE A 118 4.59 -4.94 -12.54
N TYR A 119 5.73 -4.53 -11.99
CA TYR A 119 6.06 -4.68 -10.57
C TYR A 119 6.17 -3.33 -9.89
N THR A 120 5.41 -3.11 -8.82
CA THR A 120 5.54 -1.94 -7.97
C THR A 120 6.46 -2.21 -6.79
N VAL A 121 7.49 -1.38 -6.66
CA VAL A 121 8.51 -1.48 -5.62
C VAL A 121 8.30 -0.36 -4.61
N ALA A 122 8.01 -0.71 -3.35
CA ALA A 122 8.05 0.21 -2.22
C ALA A 122 9.46 0.24 -1.65
N VAL A 123 10.07 1.42 -1.63
CA VAL A 123 11.38 1.63 -1.00
C VAL A 123 11.18 2.40 0.30
N SER A 124 11.60 1.81 1.41
CA SER A 124 11.38 2.36 2.75
C SER A 124 12.70 2.54 3.51
N THR A 125 12.73 3.52 4.41
CA THR A 125 13.84 3.81 5.30
C THR A 125 13.28 4.40 6.60
N ASP A 126 14.05 4.40 7.68
CA ASP A 126 13.59 4.97 8.94
C ASP A 126 13.43 6.50 8.85
N SER A 127 12.53 7.06 9.66
CA SER A 127 12.18 8.49 9.61
C SER A 127 13.37 9.40 9.89
N THR A 128 14.31 8.98 10.73
CA THR A 128 15.50 9.76 11.08
C THR A 128 16.43 9.84 9.88
N SER A 129 16.80 8.70 9.29
CA SER A 129 17.64 8.62 8.09
C SER A 129 17.01 9.38 6.92
N ARG A 130 15.68 9.24 6.71
CA ARG A 130 14.97 9.99 5.67
C ARG A 130 15.12 11.49 5.84
N ARG A 131 14.88 12.01 7.05
CA ARG A 131 14.96 13.44 7.35
C ARG A 131 16.38 13.97 7.19
N THR A 132 17.39 13.23 7.68
CA THR A 132 18.79 13.65 7.51
C THR A 132 19.17 13.72 6.03
N ARG A 133 18.80 12.72 5.22
CA ARG A 133 19.05 12.74 3.76
C ARG A 133 18.37 13.94 3.07
N LEU A 134 17.18 14.35 3.51
CA LEU A 134 16.53 15.56 2.98
C LEU A 134 17.29 16.83 3.38
N VAL A 135 17.83 16.89 4.60
CA VAL A 135 18.69 18.00 5.04
C VAL A 135 19.99 18.04 4.22
N ASP A 136 20.62 16.90 3.96
CA ASP A 136 21.82 16.81 3.11
C ASP A 136 21.55 17.22 1.66
N LEU A 137 20.32 16.98 1.18
CA LEU A 137 19.83 17.49 -0.10
C LEU A 137 19.49 18.99 -0.05
N GLY A 138 19.71 19.69 1.07
CA GLY A 138 19.50 21.11 1.24
C GLY A 138 18.05 21.52 1.46
N TYR A 139 17.20 20.65 1.99
CA TYR A 139 15.85 21.02 2.44
C TYR A 139 15.88 21.59 3.86
N GLY A 140 15.24 22.73 4.06
CA GLY A 140 15.04 23.30 5.40
C GLY A 140 14.05 22.49 6.24
N LYS A 141 14.17 22.58 7.57
CA LYS A 141 13.31 21.85 8.52
C LYS A 141 11.82 22.07 8.26
N GLN A 142 11.41 23.33 8.02
CA GLN A 142 10.01 23.66 7.73
C GLN A 142 9.51 22.98 6.45
N ALA A 143 10.32 22.96 5.38
CA ALA A 143 9.96 22.30 4.13
C ALA A 143 9.79 20.78 4.30
N ILE A 144 10.63 20.16 5.14
CA ILE A 144 10.50 18.73 5.49
C ILE A 144 9.21 18.48 6.27
N ASP A 145 8.88 19.33 7.24
CA ASP A 145 7.65 19.21 8.03
C ASP A 145 6.39 19.38 7.17
N GLU A 146 6.43 20.30 6.19
CA GLU A 146 5.35 20.47 5.21
C GLU A 146 5.18 19.26 4.28
N LEU A 147 6.29 18.64 3.85
CA LEU A 147 6.27 17.40 3.08
C LEU A 147 5.66 16.26 3.90
N ASP A 148 6.11 16.09 5.15
CA ASP A 148 5.63 15.05 6.06
C ASP A 148 4.13 15.20 6.32
N ALA A 149 3.65 16.41 6.59
CA ALA A 149 2.23 16.70 6.79
C ALA A 149 1.36 16.40 5.56
N LYS A 150 1.95 16.40 4.36
CA LYS A 150 1.28 16.14 3.09
C LYS A 150 1.33 14.67 2.68
N GLU A 151 2.43 13.97 2.93
CA GLU A 151 2.60 12.54 2.63
C GLU A 151 1.95 11.65 3.69
N TYR A 152 2.02 12.07 4.95
CA TYR A 152 1.47 11.39 6.12
C TYR A 152 0.50 12.32 6.82
N PRO A 153 -0.63 12.69 6.17
CA PRO A 153 -1.65 13.48 6.82
C PRO A 153 -2.09 12.72 8.06
N SER A 154 -1.97 13.35 9.22
CA SER A 154 -2.41 12.72 10.46
C SER A 154 -3.86 12.24 10.27
N GLU A 155 -4.14 10.98 10.62
CA GLU A 155 -5.51 10.39 10.63
C GLU A 155 -6.51 11.26 11.44
N VAL A 156 -5.97 12.24 12.17
CA VAL A 156 -6.62 13.41 12.76
C VAL A 156 -7.51 14.19 11.79
N LYS A 157 -7.43 14.02 10.46
CA LYS A 157 -8.45 14.51 9.51
C LYS A 157 -9.70 13.63 9.51
N ASP A 158 -10.38 13.74 10.64
CA ASP A 158 -11.82 13.64 10.80
C ASP A 158 -12.48 12.31 10.41
N SER A 159 -12.55 11.40 11.38
CA SER A 159 -13.44 10.23 11.38
C SER A 159 -14.93 10.56 11.17
N ARG A 160 -15.31 11.86 11.11
CA ARG A 160 -16.65 12.32 10.72
C ARG A 160 -16.88 12.38 9.20
N LYS A 161 -15.84 12.26 8.35
CA LYS A 161 -16.02 12.21 6.88
C LYS A 161 -16.30 10.78 6.43
N THR A 162 -17.56 10.37 6.45
CA THR A 162 -18.00 9.11 5.81
C THR A 162 -18.08 9.20 4.28
N ALA A 163 -17.84 10.38 3.69
CA ALA A 163 -17.79 10.59 2.25
C ALA A 163 -16.40 11.09 1.83
N ILE A 164 -15.78 10.34 0.93
CA ILE A 164 -14.54 10.72 0.25
C ILE A 164 -14.90 11.77 -0.80
N GLY A 165 -14.48 13.02 -0.60
CA GLY A 165 -14.66 14.07 -1.61
C GLY A 165 -13.77 13.84 -2.83
N TYR A 166 -14.13 14.45 -3.98
CA TYR A 166 -13.36 14.27 -5.23
C TYR A 166 -11.87 14.60 -5.07
N SER A 167 -11.55 15.56 -4.19
CA SER A 167 -10.16 15.95 -3.87
C SER A 167 -9.29 14.81 -3.38
N ALA A 168 -9.84 13.77 -2.76
CA ALA A 168 -9.08 12.62 -2.27
C ALA A 168 -8.57 11.72 -3.40
N PHE A 169 -9.32 11.62 -4.51
CA PHE A 169 -8.86 10.90 -5.72
C PHE A 169 -7.81 11.69 -6.50
N VAL A 170 -7.77 13.00 -6.28
CA VAL A 170 -6.87 13.93 -6.96
C VAL A 170 -5.59 14.13 -6.17
N SER A 171 -5.62 14.16 -4.84
CA SER A 171 -4.42 14.35 -4.02
C SER A 171 -3.49 13.14 -4.10
N GLN A 172 -2.19 13.36 -3.82
CA GLN A 172 -1.30 12.22 -3.62
C GLN A 172 -1.72 11.38 -2.42
N ASP A 173 -1.52 10.07 -2.52
CA ASP A 173 -1.76 9.11 -1.45
C ASP A 173 -0.62 8.08 -1.45
N ILE A 174 0.48 8.47 -0.83
CA ILE A 174 1.71 7.67 -0.77
C ILE A 174 1.51 6.42 0.10
N GLN A 175 0.77 6.55 1.21
CA GLN A 175 0.46 5.43 2.10
C GLN A 175 -0.29 4.32 1.36
N SER A 176 -1.36 4.66 0.62
CA SER A 176 -2.07 3.68 -0.19
C SER A 176 -1.23 3.12 -1.33
N CYS A 177 -0.28 3.89 -1.88
CA CYS A 177 0.68 3.38 -2.86
C CYS A 177 1.61 2.32 -2.23
N LEU A 178 2.18 2.60 -1.06
CA LEU A 178 3.02 1.67 -0.30
C LEU A 178 2.24 0.39 0.06
N ALA A 179 1.00 0.52 0.53
CA ALA A 179 0.13 -0.61 0.84
C ALA A 179 -0.29 -1.42 -0.40
N SER A 180 -0.25 -0.81 -1.58
CA SER A 180 -0.58 -1.42 -2.87
C SER A 180 0.65 -1.95 -3.63
N SER A 181 1.85 -1.77 -3.08
CA SER A 181 3.09 -2.28 -3.67
C SER A 181 3.18 -3.81 -3.61
N SER A 182 3.99 -4.39 -4.49
CA SER A 182 4.12 -5.84 -4.61
C SER A 182 5.49 -6.35 -4.16
N ILE A 183 6.50 -5.48 -4.18
CA ILE A 183 7.84 -5.75 -3.69
C ILE A 183 8.20 -4.66 -2.69
N TYR A 184 8.73 -5.05 -1.53
CA TYR A 184 9.20 -4.14 -0.48
C TYR A 184 10.71 -4.26 -0.37
N ILE A 185 11.39 -3.12 -0.42
CA ILE A 185 12.84 -3.03 -0.32
C ILE A 185 13.18 -2.06 0.80
N ARG A 186 14.01 -2.53 1.73
CA ARG A 186 14.53 -1.71 2.81
C ARG A 186 15.81 -1.02 2.35
N ASN A 187 15.77 0.30 2.31
CA ASN A 187 16.95 1.15 2.08
C ASN A 187 17.57 1.51 3.44
N SER A 188 18.20 0.51 4.06
CA SER A 188 18.98 0.64 5.29
C SER A 188 20.32 1.33 5.03
N GLY A 189 20.73 2.23 5.92
CA GLY A 189 22.03 2.90 5.90
C GLY A 189 21.93 4.26 6.61
N THR A 190 22.92 4.61 7.43
CA THR A 190 22.97 5.95 8.04
C THR A 190 23.42 6.98 7.01
N PRO A 191 23.18 8.28 7.23
CA PRO A 191 23.72 9.35 6.38
C PRO A 191 25.24 9.26 6.21
N GLU A 192 25.95 8.77 7.24
CA GLU A 192 27.40 8.61 7.24
C GLU A 192 27.87 7.34 6.50
N GLU A 193 27.11 6.23 6.56
CA GLU A 193 27.42 4.98 5.87
C GLU A 193 26.72 4.87 4.50
N LYS A 194 27.45 5.21 3.43
CA LYS A 194 27.04 4.97 2.03
C LYS A 194 27.15 3.49 1.63
N ASP A 195 26.76 2.56 2.50
CA ASP A 195 26.77 1.14 2.18
C ASP A 195 25.49 0.73 1.45
N PHE A 196 25.55 0.76 0.12
CA PHE A 196 24.46 0.33 -0.74
C PHE A 196 24.45 -1.19 -1.02
N ARG A 197 25.29 -1.99 -0.36
CA ARG A 197 25.39 -3.44 -0.66
C ARG A 197 24.08 -4.17 -0.41
N GLU A 198 23.37 -3.86 0.68
CA GLU A 198 22.10 -4.51 0.99
C GLU A 198 20.98 -4.07 0.04
N LEU A 199 20.92 -2.79 -0.32
CA LEU A 199 19.99 -2.28 -1.32
C LEU A 199 20.26 -2.91 -2.69
N GLY A 200 21.53 -2.94 -3.11
CA GLY A 200 21.98 -3.56 -4.35
C GLY A 200 21.66 -5.05 -4.39
N ARG A 201 21.88 -5.80 -3.30
CA ARG A 201 21.54 -7.22 -3.21
C ARG A 201 20.03 -7.46 -3.40
N GLN A 202 19.19 -6.67 -2.74
CA GLN A 202 17.73 -6.77 -2.88
C GLN A 202 17.30 -6.46 -4.33
N LEU A 203 17.83 -5.40 -4.93
CA LEU A 203 17.54 -5.03 -6.32
C LEU A 203 18.01 -6.11 -7.30
N CYS A 204 19.24 -6.60 -7.17
CA CYS A 204 19.78 -7.68 -8.00
C CYS A 204 18.91 -8.93 -7.91
N ARG A 205 18.49 -9.34 -6.70
CA ARG A 205 17.61 -10.49 -6.51
C ARG A 205 16.30 -10.34 -7.28
N TYR A 206 15.61 -9.21 -7.13
CA TYR A 206 14.30 -9.03 -7.79
C TYR A 206 14.42 -8.80 -9.29
N VAL A 207 15.42 -8.06 -9.76
CA VAL A 207 15.66 -7.91 -11.21
C VAL A 207 15.96 -9.26 -11.85
N ALA A 208 16.77 -10.11 -11.19
CA ALA A 208 17.05 -11.46 -11.65
C ALA A 208 15.77 -12.32 -11.70
N LEU A 209 14.93 -12.27 -10.65
CA LEU A 209 13.65 -12.98 -10.63
C LEU A 209 12.64 -12.45 -11.66
N MET A 210 12.65 -11.14 -11.97
CA MET A 210 11.82 -10.57 -13.04
C MET A 210 12.25 -11.06 -14.42
N GLN A 211 13.54 -11.31 -14.62
CA GLN A 211 14.10 -11.85 -15.86
C GLN A 211 13.95 -13.37 -15.95
N HIS A 212 14.02 -14.05 -14.81
CA HIS A 212 13.95 -15.50 -14.69
C HIS A 212 13.13 -15.90 -13.45
N PRO A 213 11.79 -15.99 -13.59
CA PRO A 213 10.93 -16.47 -12.51
C PRO A 213 11.36 -17.87 -12.04
N GLY A 214 11.27 -18.09 -10.73
CA GLY A 214 11.66 -19.36 -10.09
C GLY A 214 13.17 -19.59 -9.93
N LEU A 215 14.02 -18.62 -10.29
CA LEU A 215 15.48 -18.73 -10.19
C LEU A 215 15.97 -19.07 -8.77
N VAL A 216 15.29 -18.53 -7.74
CA VAL A 216 15.54 -18.85 -6.33
C VAL A 216 14.22 -18.98 -5.59
N THR A 217 14.19 -19.76 -4.52
CA THR A 217 12.99 -19.90 -3.68
C THR A 217 12.73 -18.66 -2.81
N PRO A 218 11.47 -18.39 -2.43
CA PRO A 218 11.13 -17.34 -1.48
C PRO A 218 11.74 -17.60 -0.10
N THR A 219 12.14 -16.54 0.58
CA THR A 219 12.63 -16.61 1.98
C THR A 219 11.52 -17.01 2.95
N ALA A 220 11.88 -17.48 4.15
CA ALA A 220 10.88 -17.80 5.18
C ALA A 220 10.02 -16.58 5.55
N VAL A 221 10.64 -15.41 5.66
CA VAL A 221 9.97 -14.13 5.93
C VAL A 221 8.95 -13.79 4.84
N GLU A 222 9.31 -13.96 3.55
CA GLU A 222 8.38 -13.76 2.44
C GLU A 222 7.21 -14.75 2.46
N ARG A 223 7.46 -16.04 2.74
CA ARG A 223 6.39 -17.05 2.84
C ARG A 223 5.38 -16.68 3.93
N CYS A 224 5.87 -16.36 5.13
CA CYS A 224 5.00 -16.03 6.27
C CYS A 224 4.28 -14.70 6.06
N MET A 225 4.95 -13.67 5.54
CA MET A 225 4.30 -12.39 5.25
C MET A 225 3.30 -12.50 4.09
N HIS A 226 3.59 -13.30 3.07
CA HIS A 226 2.64 -13.57 1.99
C HIS A 226 1.37 -14.24 2.53
N ALA A 227 1.49 -15.21 3.44
CA ALA A 227 0.35 -15.83 4.10
C ALA A 227 -0.47 -14.82 4.92
N ALA A 228 0.18 -13.93 5.68
CA ALA A 228 -0.49 -12.83 6.38
C ALA A 228 -1.18 -11.87 5.41
N PHE A 229 -0.51 -11.52 4.30
CA PHE A 229 -1.05 -10.64 3.28
C PHE A 229 -2.28 -11.24 2.58
N ALA A 230 -2.28 -12.54 2.29
CA ALA A 230 -3.44 -13.23 1.74
C ALA A 230 -4.59 -13.26 2.76
N ALA A 231 -4.29 -13.57 4.03
CA ALA A 231 -5.29 -13.65 5.10
C ALA A 231 -6.06 -12.33 5.32
N LYS A 232 -5.45 -11.17 5.03
CA LYS A 232 -6.13 -9.86 5.16
C LYS A 232 -7.41 -9.78 4.33
N LEU A 233 -7.52 -10.53 3.22
CA LEU A 233 -8.70 -10.53 2.36
C LEU A 233 -9.91 -11.19 3.02
N ASN A 234 -9.72 -11.94 4.11
CA ASN A 234 -10.80 -12.50 4.92
C ASN A 234 -11.42 -11.46 5.87
N SER A 235 -10.82 -10.28 6.02
CA SER A 235 -11.32 -9.22 6.92
C SER A 235 -12.67 -8.69 6.45
N GLY A 236 -13.70 -8.89 7.28
CA GLY A 236 -14.97 -8.19 7.16
C GLY A 236 -14.99 -6.80 7.83
N CYS A 237 -13.85 -6.29 8.31
CA CYS A 237 -13.73 -4.90 8.73
C CYS A 237 -13.68 -3.97 7.51
N ILE A 238 -14.54 -2.95 7.49
CA ILE A 238 -14.61 -1.97 6.40
C ILE A 238 -13.65 -0.78 6.56
N SER A 239 -12.97 -0.67 7.71
CA SER A 239 -12.06 0.45 7.99
C SER A 239 -10.63 0.18 7.52
N ARG A 240 -10.11 -1.02 7.80
CA ARG A 240 -8.79 -1.49 7.40
C ARG A 240 -8.86 -3.00 7.21
N GLN A 241 -8.04 -3.54 6.31
CA GLN A 241 -7.88 -4.98 6.11
C GLN A 241 -6.46 -5.36 6.49
N VAL A 242 -6.34 -6.06 7.61
CA VAL A 242 -5.07 -6.46 8.21
C VAL A 242 -5.07 -7.98 8.37
N GLY A 243 -3.96 -8.60 8.01
CA GLY A 243 -3.71 -10.01 8.25
C GLY A 243 -2.46 -10.20 9.10
N ALA A 244 -2.42 -11.29 9.86
CA ALA A 244 -1.33 -11.64 10.74
C ALA A 244 -1.06 -13.15 10.73
N VAL A 245 0.19 -13.53 10.97
CA VAL A 245 0.65 -14.91 11.09
C VAL A 245 1.59 -14.99 12.27
N VAL A 246 1.43 -16.03 13.09
CA VAL A 246 2.35 -16.35 14.19
C VAL A 246 3.03 -17.68 13.90
N THR A 247 4.32 -17.76 14.25
CA THR A 247 5.20 -18.90 13.94
C THR A 247 6.04 -19.28 15.15
N ASP A 248 6.63 -20.46 15.11
CA ASP A 248 7.78 -20.78 15.99
C ASP A 248 9.07 -20.10 15.50
N SER A 249 10.18 -20.33 16.21
CA SER A 249 11.51 -19.84 15.85
C SER A 249 12.03 -20.38 14.50
N SER A 250 11.42 -21.44 13.97
CA SER A 250 11.76 -22.05 12.68
C SER A 250 10.87 -21.57 11.54
N TYR A 251 10.07 -20.51 11.76
CA TYR A 251 9.14 -19.94 10.79
C TYR A 251 8.01 -20.89 10.36
N SER A 252 7.71 -21.93 11.16
CA SER A 252 6.56 -22.79 10.91
C SER A 252 5.29 -22.11 11.41
N ILE A 253 4.31 -21.94 10.52
CA ILE A 253 3.04 -21.27 10.84
C ILE A 253 2.27 -22.07 11.90
N LYS A 254 1.93 -21.40 13.01
CA LYS A 254 1.13 -21.95 14.10
C LYS A 254 -0.32 -21.46 14.07
N ALA A 255 -0.53 -20.20 13.71
CA ALA A 255 -1.86 -19.65 13.49
C ALA A 255 -1.84 -18.48 12.52
N VAL A 256 -3.00 -18.24 11.90
CA VAL A 256 -3.26 -17.15 10.97
C VAL A 256 -4.44 -16.36 11.50
N GLY A 257 -4.34 -15.03 11.48
CA GLY A 257 -5.39 -14.13 11.92
C GLY A 257 -5.66 -13.04 10.90
N TRP A 258 -6.84 -12.47 10.96
CA TRP A 258 -7.24 -11.27 10.24
C TRP A 258 -8.18 -10.47 11.13
N ASN A 259 -8.27 -9.16 10.92
CA ASN A 259 -9.16 -8.35 11.74
C ASN A 259 -10.62 -8.60 11.36
N ASP A 260 -11.42 -9.04 12.32
CA ASP A 260 -12.83 -9.35 12.07
C ASP A 260 -13.65 -9.33 13.36
N ALA A 261 -14.97 -9.32 13.24
CA ALA A 261 -15.86 -9.45 14.38
C ALA A 261 -15.58 -10.75 15.17
N PRO A 262 -15.88 -10.79 16.48
CA PRO A 262 -15.80 -12.02 17.26
C PRO A 262 -16.57 -13.17 16.61
N ARG A 263 -16.09 -14.40 16.82
CA ARG A 263 -16.70 -15.61 16.25
C ARG A 263 -18.21 -15.64 16.54
N GLY A 264 -19.00 -15.91 15.50
CA GLY A 264 -20.46 -15.98 15.58
C GLY A 264 -21.17 -14.64 15.40
N GLN A 265 -20.43 -13.53 15.33
CA GLN A 265 -21.01 -12.22 15.01
C GLN A 265 -20.85 -11.88 13.53
N VAL A 266 -21.86 -11.22 12.95
CA VAL A 266 -21.85 -10.82 11.53
C VAL A 266 -20.84 -9.69 11.29
N PRO A 267 -19.85 -9.83 10.39
CA PRO A 267 -18.86 -8.79 10.11
C PRO A 267 -19.43 -7.48 9.59
N CYS A 268 -18.72 -6.36 9.82
CA CYS A 268 -19.17 -5.02 9.40
C CYS A 268 -19.49 -4.93 7.90
N LEU A 269 -18.70 -5.61 7.05
CA LEU A 269 -18.88 -5.65 5.59
C LEU A 269 -20.22 -6.26 5.15
N LEU A 270 -20.77 -7.19 5.94
CA LEU A 270 -22.01 -7.89 5.61
C LEU A 270 -23.25 -7.23 6.24
N ARG A 271 -23.06 -6.21 7.07
CA ARG A 271 -24.15 -5.48 7.72
C ARG A 271 -24.68 -4.38 6.83
N ASN A 272 -25.97 -4.09 6.93
CA ASN A 272 -26.65 -3.04 6.18
C ASN A 272 -27.12 -1.88 7.10
N THR A 273 -26.92 -0.65 6.65
CA THR A 273 -27.31 0.58 7.36
C THR A 273 -28.82 0.71 7.50
N SER A 274 -29.60 0.33 6.49
CA SER A 274 -31.07 0.45 6.53
C SER A 274 -31.68 -0.47 7.58
N HIS A 275 -31.14 -1.68 7.77
CA HIS A 275 -31.61 -2.63 8.79
C HIS A 275 -31.36 -2.08 10.21
N ALA A 276 -30.19 -1.46 10.46
CA ALA A 276 -29.88 -0.81 11.74
C ALA A 276 -30.85 0.35 12.04
N LEU A 277 -31.23 1.13 11.03
CA LEU A 277 -32.13 2.28 11.21
C LEU A 277 -33.59 1.85 11.41
N ASN A 278 -34.05 0.89 10.61
CA ASN A 278 -35.47 0.50 10.53
C ASN A 278 -35.87 -0.57 11.55
N LYS A 279 -34.94 -1.08 12.36
CA LYS A 279 -35.15 -2.16 13.35
C LYS A 279 -35.81 -3.40 12.73
N LYS A 280 -35.47 -3.69 11.49
CA LYS A 280 -36.17 -4.69 10.68
C LYS A 280 -35.16 -5.76 10.23
N TRP A 281 -35.52 -7.02 10.46
CA TRP A 281 -35.12 -8.19 9.68
C TRP A 281 -33.75 -8.84 9.92
N ASP A 282 -33.02 -8.52 11.00
CA ASP A 282 -31.79 -9.26 11.33
C ASP A 282 -31.31 -9.00 12.78
N GLU A 283 -32.06 -9.39 13.80
CA GLU A 283 -31.66 -9.12 15.19
C GLU A 283 -30.34 -9.79 15.60
N ILE A 284 -29.91 -10.83 14.88
CA ILE A 284 -28.67 -11.56 15.14
C ILE A 284 -27.44 -10.76 14.68
N ALA A 285 -27.54 -10.01 13.58
CA ALA A 285 -26.42 -9.23 13.06
C ALA A 285 -26.11 -7.96 13.85
N TYR A 286 -27.04 -7.46 14.68
CA TYR A 286 -26.90 -6.17 15.38
C TYR A 286 -26.96 -6.30 16.88
N SER A 287 -26.18 -5.47 17.58
CA SER A 287 -26.23 -5.43 19.04
C SER A 287 -27.51 -4.75 19.53
N LYS A 288 -27.95 -5.10 20.74
CA LYS A 288 -29.05 -4.39 21.43
C LYS A 288 -28.79 -2.89 21.55
N PHE A 289 -27.53 -2.49 21.68
CA PHE A 289 -27.13 -1.09 21.71
C PHE A 289 -27.46 -0.40 20.38
N GLU A 290 -27.04 -0.96 19.25
CA GLU A 290 -27.26 -0.35 17.93
C GLU A 290 -28.74 -0.26 17.54
N LEU A 291 -29.55 -1.25 17.93
CA LEU A 291 -30.99 -1.27 17.66
C LEU A 291 -31.80 -0.44 18.66
N GLY A 292 -31.34 -0.35 19.91
CA GLY A 292 -32.06 0.25 21.03
C GLY A 292 -31.72 1.71 21.30
N ASP A 293 -30.51 2.18 20.94
CA ASP A 293 -30.05 3.53 21.28
C ASP A 293 -30.49 4.56 20.22
N ASP A 294 -31.41 5.45 20.61
CA ASP A 294 -31.96 6.47 19.71
C ASP A 294 -30.91 7.52 19.32
N THR A 295 -29.96 7.82 20.21
CA THR A 295 -28.88 8.78 19.92
C THR A 295 -27.97 8.25 18.81
N PHE A 296 -27.61 6.98 18.88
CA PHE A 296 -26.78 6.30 17.89
C PHE A 296 -27.47 6.26 16.53
N ARG A 297 -28.74 5.84 16.48
CA ARG A 297 -29.48 5.78 15.21
C ARG A 297 -29.72 7.16 14.60
N ALA A 298 -29.98 8.17 15.42
CA ALA A 298 -30.08 9.55 14.97
C ALA A 298 -28.75 10.09 14.45
N ALA A 299 -27.61 9.67 15.02
CA ALA A 299 -26.29 10.00 14.49
C ALA A 299 -26.01 9.28 13.17
N LEU A 300 -26.32 7.98 13.09
CA LEU A 300 -26.16 7.16 11.89
C LEU A 300 -26.99 7.72 10.71
N SER A 301 -28.26 8.07 10.93
CA SER A 301 -29.14 8.59 9.88
C SER A 301 -28.66 9.93 9.29
N LYS A 302 -27.94 10.73 10.07
CA LYS A 302 -27.36 12.01 9.63
C LYS A 302 -26.10 11.83 8.78
N THR A 303 -25.45 10.66 8.82
CA THR A 303 -24.27 10.40 8.00
C THR A 303 -24.63 10.29 6.51
N PRO A 304 -23.71 10.63 5.58
CA PRO A 304 -23.85 10.32 4.15
C PRO A 304 -24.34 8.90 3.86
N LEU A 305 -23.87 7.89 4.61
CA LEU A 305 -24.28 6.49 4.44
C LEU A 305 -25.70 6.25 4.94
N GLY A 306 -26.12 6.91 6.02
CA GLY A 306 -27.49 6.88 6.53
C GLY A 306 -28.51 7.50 5.57
N LYS A 307 -28.11 8.58 4.88
CA LYS A 307 -28.91 9.21 3.80
C LYS A 307 -28.98 8.31 2.58
N LEU A 308 -27.83 7.81 2.10
CA LEU A 308 -27.74 6.91 0.95
C LEU A 308 -28.51 5.58 1.16
N ALA A 309 -28.62 5.10 2.41
CA ALA A 309 -29.37 3.89 2.73
C ALA A 309 -30.89 4.03 2.49
N GLN A 310 -31.39 5.24 2.22
CA GLN A 310 -32.79 5.52 1.88
C GLN A 310 -33.02 5.64 0.37
N GLU A 311 -31.95 5.55 -0.43
CA GLU A 311 -31.96 5.70 -1.89
C GLU A 311 -31.81 4.34 -2.59
N HIS A 312 -32.09 4.29 -3.90
CA HIS A 312 -31.81 3.11 -4.72
C HIS A 312 -30.30 2.96 -5.00
N THR A 313 -29.69 1.89 -4.49
CA THR A 313 -28.24 1.67 -4.55
C THR A 313 -27.78 0.71 -5.66
N ASN A 314 -28.67 0.36 -6.60
CA ASN A 314 -28.42 -0.62 -7.67
C ASN A 314 -27.83 -1.94 -7.15
N GLY A 315 -28.35 -2.44 -6.03
CA GLY A 315 -27.94 -3.71 -5.42
C GLY A 315 -26.65 -3.63 -4.58
N ARG A 316 -26.07 -2.44 -4.37
CA ARG A 316 -24.89 -2.29 -3.50
C ARG A 316 -25.29 -2.28 -2.02
N ASN A 317 -24.58 -3.09 -1.23
CA ASN A 317 -24.73 -3.09 0.23
C ASN A 317 -24.17 -1.78 0.83
N ILE A 318 -24.98 -1.09 1.64
CA ILE A 318 -24.56 0.12 2.35
C ILE A 318 -24.22 -0.27 3.78
N THR A 319 -22.93 -0.29 4.09
CA THR A 319 -22.41 -0.67 5.40
C THR A 319 -22.10 0.57 6.25
N TYR A 320 -21.79 0.40 7.54
CA TYR A 320 -21.30 1.48 8.40
C TYR A 320 -20.27 0.99 9.41
N CYS A 321 -19.42 1.90 9.88
CA CYS A 321 -18.43 1.61 10.91
C CYS A 321 -18.96 2.07 12.28
N PHE A 322 -19.26 1.14 13.18
CA PHE A 322 -19.75 1.45 14.52
C PHE A 322 -18.83 2.43 15.26
N LYS A 323 -17.52 2.15 15.29
CA LYS A 323 -16.49 2.99 15.92
C LYS A 323 -16.58 4.45 15.45
N ALA A 324 -16.69 4.67 14.14
CA ALA A 324 -16.70 6.01 13.57
C ALA A 324 -17.91 6.84 14.06
N ILE A 325 -19.09 6.21 14.10
CA ILE A 325 -20.32 6.86 14.57
C ILE A 325 -20.25 7.10 16.07
N TYR A 326 -19.89 6.07 16.84
CA TYR A 326 -19.87 6.14 18.30
C TYR A 326 -18.84 7.15 18.81
N ASN A 327 -17.62 7.16 18.27
CA ASN A 327 -16.62 8.18 18.59
C ASN A 327 -17.08 9.57 18.17
N GLY A 328 -17.81 9.69 17.06
CA GLY A 328 -18.44 10.95 16.63
C GLY A 328 -19.43 11.50 17.65
N ILE A 329 -20.21 10.64 18.30
CA ILE A 329 -21.14 11.00 19.39
C ILE A 329 -20.37 11.41 20.65
N LYS A 330 -19.37 10.61 21.04
CA LYS A 330 -18.56 10.83 22.26
C LYS A 330 -17.56 11.97 22.11
N LYS A 331 -17.31 12.44 20.89
CA LYS A 331 -16.27 13.41 20.53
C LYS A 331 -14.87 12.95 20.99
N ASP A 332 -14.63 11.64 20.92
CA ASP A 332 -13.36 11.01 21.26
C ASP A 332 -12.71 10.37 20.02
N LYS A 333 -11.55 9.72 20.22
CA LYS A 333 -10.81 8.99 19.18
C LYS A 333 -10.38 7.61 19.66
N ASN A 334 -11.20 6.98 20.51
CA ASN A 334 -10.80 5.73 21.13
C ASN A 334 -10.80 4.58 20.12
N GLN A 335 -9.68 3.86 20.01
CA GLN A 335 -9.53 2.77 19.06
C GLN A 335 -10.23 1.48 19.52
N VAL A 336 -10.54 1.35 20.81
CA VAL A 336 -11.14 0.12 21.37
C VAL A 336 -12.63 -0.02 21.12
N HIS A 337 -13.32 1.04 20.65
CA HIS A 337 -14.74 0.97 20.30
C HIS A 337 -15.00 0.25 18.96
N THR A 338 -13.97 -0.31 18.34
CA THR A 338 -14.13 -1.18 17.16
C THR A 338 -14.89 -2.46 17.52
N ARG A 339 -15.74 -2.92 16.59
CA ARG A 339 -16.38 -4.23 16.71
C ARG A 339 -15.45 -5.37 16.28
N SER A 340 -14.46 -5.08 15.43
CA SER A 340 -13.51 -6.07 14.94
C SER A 340 -12.35 -6.21 15.92
N LEU A 341 -12.01 -7.44 16.27
CA LEU A 341 -10.72 -7.78 16.86
C LEU A 341 -9.60 -7.47 15.86
N HIS A 342 -8.40 -7.21 16.37
CA HIS A 342 -7.22 -7.01 15.54
C HIS A 342 -6.72 -8.34 14.97
N ALA A 343 -5.95 -8.27 13.87
CA ALA A 343 -5.48 -9.46 13.18
C ALA A 343 -4.52 -10.28 14.05
N GLU A 344 -3.60 -9.60 14.74
CA GLU A 344 -2.63 -10.17 15.65
C GLU A 344 -3.33 -10.84 16.84
N GLU A 345 -4.30 -10.15 17.42
CA GLU A 345 -5.13 -10.69 18.50
C GLU A 345 -5.88 -11.95 18.04
N ASN A 346 -6.46 -11.94 16.84
CA ASN A 346 -7.11 -13.12 16.30
C ASN A 346 -6.13 -14.27 16.06
N ALA A 347 -4.91 -14.00 15.60
CA ALA A 347 -3.88 -15.04 15.46
C ALA A 347 -3.53 -15.67 16.82
N PHE A 348 -3.35 -14.85 17.87
CA PHE A 348 -3.09 -15.33 19.23
C PHE A 348 -4.27 -16.11 19.83
N LEU A 349 -5.51 -15.66 19.60
CA LEU A 349 -6.70 -16.34 20.09
C LEU A 349 -6.95 -17.66 19.36
N GLN A 350 -6.65 -17.75 18.06
CA GLN A 350 -6.87 -18.96 17.29
C GLN A 350 -5.99 -20.12 17.78
N ILE A 351 -4.72 -19.85 18.09
CA ILE A 351 -3.84 -20.87 18.64
C ILE A 351 -4.31 -21.31 20.04
N SER A 352 -4.65 -20.36 20.91
CA SER A 352 -5.11 -20.65 22.28
C SER A 352 -6.42 -21.43 22.30
N ARG A 353 -7.39 -21.04 21.46
CA ARG A 353 -8.70 -21.71 21.36
C ARG A 353 -8.58 -23.16 20.91
N SER A 354 -7.60 -23.45 20.08
CA SER A 354 -7.39 -24.79 19.51
C SER A 354 -6.46 -25.65 20.35
N GLY A 355 -5.96 -25.15 21.48
CA GLY A 355 -4.99 -25.86 22.33
C GLY A 355 -3.62 -26.05 21.69
N GLY A 356 -3.19 -25.08 20.86
CA GLY A 356 -1.93 -25.16 20.13
C GLY A 356 -0.67 -24.99 20.99
N GLN A 357 0.50 -25.15 20.36
CA GLN A 357 1.80 -24.97 21.00
C GLN A 357 2.02 -23.52 21.45
N GLY A 358 2.89 -23.32 22.45
CA GLY A 358 3.32 -21.99 22.87
C GLY A 358 4.02 -21.21 21.74
N LEU A 359 3.98 -19.87 21.84
CA LEU A 359 4.60 -18.94 20.88
C LEU A 359 5.95 -18.37 21.37
N ASP A 360 6.46 -18.85 22.51
CA ASP A 360 7.71 -18.37 23.07
C ASP A 360 8.89 -18.64 22.12
N GLY A 361 9.74 -17.63 21.92
CA GLY A 361 10.81 -17.68 20.93
C GLY A 361 10.35 -17.45 19.48
N GLY A 362 9.04 -17.35 19.23
CA GLY A 362 8.44 -17.30 17.90
C GLY A 362 8.48 -15.94 17.21
N CYS A 363 7.87 -15.89 16.02
CA CYS A 363 7.77 -14.66 15.21
C CYS A 363 6.32 -14.27 14.92
N LEU A 364 6.05 -12.96 14.90
CA LEU A 364 4.80 -12.36 14.43
C LEU A 364 5.04 -11.67 13.08
N PHE A 365 4.21 -11.98 12.10
CA PHE A 365 4.12 -11.28 10.81
C PHE A 365 2.78 -10.58 10.75
N THR A 366 2.74 -9.28 10.46
CA THR A 366 1.49 -8.52 10.37
C THR A 366 1.54 -7.52 9.23
N THR A 367 0.44 -7.32 8.52
CA THR A 367 0.43 -6.36 7.39
C THR A 367 0.39 -4.90 7.85
N ALA A 368 0.17 -4.63 9.14
CA ALA A 368 0.26 -3.32 9.76
C ALA A 368 0.95 -3.44 11.11
N SER A 369 1.76 -2.46 11.51
CA SER A 369 2.50 -2.56 12.78
C SER A 369 1.54 -2.68 13.96
N PRO A 370 1.89 -3.47 15.00
CA PRO A 370 0.99 -3.75 16.11
C PRO A 370 0.66 -2.49 16.93
N CYS A 371 -0.61 -2.34 17.31
CA CYS A 371 -1.02 -1.34 18.29
C CYS A 371 -0.47 -1.67 19.70
N GLU A 372 -0.63 -0.76 20.66
CA GLU A 372 -0.12 -0.93 22.03
C GLU A 372 -0.66 -2.20 22.71
N LEU A 373 -1.94 -2.54 22.47
CA LEU A 373 -2.53 -3.75 23.04
C LEU A 373 -2.01 -5.03 22.38
N CYS A 374 -1.81 -5.03 21.06
CA CYS A 374 -1.26 -6.19 20.35
C CYS A 374 0.24 -6.37 20.66
N ALA A 375 0.98 -5.27 20.79
CA ALA A 375 2.37 -5.26 21.21
C ALA A 375 2.54 -5.86 22.62
N LYS A 376 1.70 -5.46 23.58
CA LYS A 376 1.70 -6.05 24.93
C LYS A 376 1.46 -7.56 24.89
N LYS A 377 0.50 -8.02 24.09
CA LYS A 377 0.19 -9.45 23.91
C LYS A 377 1.35 -10.20 23.27
N ALA A 378 1.95 -9.66 22.21
CA ALA A 378 3.12 -10.26 21.56
C ALA A 378 4.29 -10.43 22.54
N TYR A 379 4.57 -9.39 23.33
CA TYR A 379 5.61 -9.42 24.36
C TYR A 379 5.31 -10.48 25.43
N GLN A 380 4.08 -10.49 25.96
CA GLN A 380 3.64 -11.46 26.97
C GLN A 380 3.71 -12.92 26.48
N LEU A 381 3.51 -13.15 25.19
CA LEU A 381 3.57 -14.47 24.55
C LEU A 381 5.00 -14.93 24.23
N GLY A 382 6.02 -14.11 24.52
CA GLY A 382 7.43 -14.46 24.31
C GLY A 382 7.89 -14.35 22.86
N ILE A 383 7.15 -13.66 22.00
CA ILE A 383 7.55 -13.39 20.60
C ILE A 383 8.89 -12.65 20.60
N LYS A 384 9.84 -13.08 19.77
CA LYS A 384 11.19 -12.49 19.65
C LYS A 384 11.41 -11.69 18.37
N GLN A 385 10.59 -11.92 17.35
CA GLN A 385 10.71 -11.25 16.05
C GLN A 385 9.34 -10.74 15.58
N ILE A 386 9.26 -9.49 15.17
CA ILE A 386 8.05 -8.88 14.63
C ILE A 386 8.36 -8.27 13.27
N TYR A 387 7.71 -8.78 12.22
CA TYR A 387 7.81 -8.26 10.86
C TYR A 387 6.51 -7.55 10.49
N TYR A 388 6.61 -6.35 9.93
CA TYR A 388 5.43 -5.57 9.53
C TYR A 388 5.60 -4.81 8.21
N ILE A 389 4.49 -4.53 7.51
CA ILE A 389 4.52 -3.80 6.23
C ILE A 389 4.23 -2.31 6.42
N ASP A 390 3.05 -1.98 6.96
CA ASP A 390 2.59 -0.60 7.10
C ASP A 390 2.93 -0.06 8.51
N PRO A 391 3.79 0.97 8.66
CA PRO A 391 4.01 1.61 9.94
C PRO A 391 2.73 2.33 10.41
N TYR A 392 2.27 1.99 11.61
CA TYR A 392 1.09 2.57 12.24
C TYR A 392 1.49 3.68 13.22
N PRO A 393 0.75 4.82 13.26
CA PRO A 393 0.98 5.85 14.26
C PRO A 393 0.68 5.32 15.67
N GLY A 394 1.64 5.44 16.57
CA GLY A 394 1.49 5.03 17.96
C GLY A 394 2.83 5.03 18.69
N ILE A 395 2.80 4.66 19.96
CA ILE A 395 3.99 4.54 20.79
C ILE A 395 4.36 3.07 21.03
N SER A 396 3.70 2.12 20.37
CA SER A 396 3.88 0.69 20.63
C SER A 396 5.35 0.23 20.49
N LEU A 397 6.05 0.73 19.46
CA LEU A 397 7.48 0.43 19.27
C LEU A 397 8.32 1.02 20.41
N ASP A 398 8.22 2.33 20.64
CA ASP A 398 9.09 3.07 21.56
C ASP A 398 8.76 2.86 23.04
N HIS A 399 7.53 2.49 23.37
CA HIS A 399 7.05 2.33 24.75
C HIS A 399 6.90 0.86 25.19
N VAL A 400 6.41 -0.02 24.30
CA VAL A 400 6.09 -1.42 24.67
C VAL A 400 7.18 -2.37 24.19
N LEU A 401 7.52 -2.33 22.90
CA LEU A 401 8.39 -3.33 22.28
C LEU A 401 9.88 -3.07 22.56
N SER A 402 10.26 -1.83 22.87
CA SER A 402 11.63 -1.44 23.25
C SER A 402 11.96 -1.67 24.73
N GLY A 403 10.95 -1.92 25.57
CA GLY A 403 11.10 -1.98 27.03
C GLY A 403 11.36 -3.38 27.60
N GLY A 404 11.71 -3.42 28.89
CA GLY A 404 11.85 -4.66 29.67
C GLY A 404 13.14 -5.44 29.41
N THR A 405 13.17 -6.69 29.87
CA THR A 405 14.38 -7.54 29.87
C THR A 405 14.58 -8.33 28.58
N SER A 406 13.56 -8.46 27.73
CA SER A 406 13.65 -9.26 26.50
C SER A 406 12.83 -8.65 25.35
N PRO A 407 13.20 -7.45 24.87
CA PRO A 407 12.49 -6.79 23.77
C PRO A 407 12.59 -7.60 22.46
N PRO A 408 11.48 -7.79 21.72
CA PRO A 408 11.53 -8.38 20.39
C PRO A 408 12.21 -7.46 19.38
N ALA A 409 12.90 -8.04 18.40
CA ALA A 409 13.38 -7.28 17.25
C ALA A 409 12.22 -6.97 16.31
N VAL A 410 12.03 -5.68 16.00
CA VAL A 410 10.96 -5.18 15.15
C VAL A 410 11.55 -4.74 13.82
N THR A 411 11.13 -5.40 12.73
CA THR A 411 11.71 -5.23 11.39
C THR A 411 10.63 -4.87 10.38
N LEU A 412 10.85 -3.77 9.66
CA LEU A 412 10.04 -3.45 8.48
C LEU A 412 10.30 -4.50 7.39
N PHE A 413 9.22 -5.05 6.85
CA PHE A 413 9.26 -6.14 5.87
C PHE A 413 10.01 -5.74 4.60
N SER A 414 10.86 -6.65 4.12
CA SER A 414 11.46 -6.63 2.80
C SER A 414 11.20 -7.99 2.16
N GLY A 415 10.70 -8.00 0.92
CA GLY A 415 10.12 -9.20 0.33
C GLY A 415 9.14 -8.91 -0.81
N ALA A 416 8.93 -9.90 -1.68
CA ALA A 416 7.79 -9.90 -2.60
C ALA A 416 6.55 -10.51 -1.95
N ILE A 417 5.38 -9.91 -2.18
CA ILE A 417 4.07 -10.40 -1.72
C ILE A 417 2.97 -10.14 -2.76
N GLY A 418 1.77 -10.70 -2.52
CA GLY A 418 0.64 -10.54 -3.42
C GLY A 418 0.92 -11.13 -4.81
N ARG A 419 0.57 -10.39 -5.86
CA ARG A 419 0.73 -10.85 -7.25
C ARG A 419 2.18 -11.12 -7.63
N ALA A 420 3.12 -10.24 -7.25
CA ALA A 420 4.53 -10.39 -7.59
C ALA A 420 5.15 -11.65 -6.99
N TYR A 421 4.66 -12.12 -5.83
CA TYR A 421 5.15 -13.37 -5.24
C TYR A 421 5.01 -14.56 -6.20
N HIS A 422 3.84 -14.73 -6.80
CA HIS A 422 3.63 -15.80 -7.78
C HIS A 422 4.41 -15.54 -9.06
N GLU A 423 4.33 -14.32 -9.61
CA GLU A 423 5.03 -13.96 -10.86
C GLU A 423 6.55 -14.08 -10.78
N LEU A 424 7.15 -13.98 -9.60
CA LEU A 424 8.60 -14.06 -9.40
C LEU A 424 9.06 -15.47 -9.02
N TYR A 425 8.26 -16.22 -8.26
CA TYR A 425 8.69 -17.49 -7.68
C TYR A 425 8.11 -18.73 -8.37
N GLU A 426 7.12 -18.57 -9.24
CA GLU A 426 6.62 -19.65 -10.09
C GLU A 426 7.52 -19.77 -11.34
N PRO A 427 8.24 -20.89 -11.51
CA PRO A 427 9.10 -21.06 -12.68
C PRO A 427 8.27 -21.27 -13.95
N THR A 428 8.74 -20.75 -15.08
CA THR A 428 8.07 -20.91 -16.39
C THR A 428 7.95 -22.38 -16.81
N MET A 429 8.95 -23.19 -16.47
CA MET A 429 8.99 -24.64 -16.65
C MET A 429 9.84 -25.26 -15.54
N ALA A 430 9.81 -26.57 -15.36
CA ALA A 430 10.66 -27.21 -14.37
C ALA A 430 12.15 -26.94 -14.68
N TYR A 431 12.91 -26.53 -13.66
CA TYR A 431 14.32 -26.14 -13.85
C TYR A 431 15.18 -27.26 -14.45
N LYS A 432 14.86 -28.52 -14.11
CA LYS A 432 15.51 -29.69 -14.71
C LYS A 432 15.32 -29.71 -16.23
N ASP A 433 14.10 -29.51 -16.70
CA ASP A 433 13.77 -29.54 -18.12
C ASP A 433 14.42 -28.38 -18.90
N GLU A 434 14.55 -27.22 -18.25
CA GLU A 434 15.29 -26.07 -18.79
C GLU A 434 16.78 -26.38 -18.99
N LEU A 435 17.43 -26.97 -17.98
CA LEU A 435 18.83 -27.40 -18.08
C LEU A 435 19.02 -28.49 -19.13
N ASP A 436 18.14 -29.48 -19.17
CA ASP A 436 18.17 -30.54 -20.18
C ASP A 436 18.09 -29.94 -21.60
N ARG A 437 17.26 -28.90 -21.81
CA ARG A 437 17.15 -28.22 -23.11
C ARG A 437 18.43 -27.48 -23.51
N LEU A 438 19.09 -26.82 -22.55
CA LEU A 438 20.36 -26.11 -22.76
C LEU A 438 21.52 -27.07 -23.06
N CYS A 439 21.52 -28.27 -22.48
CA CYS A 439 22.52 -29.28 -22.80
C CYS A 439 22.25 -30.00 -24.13
N SER A 440 20.98 -30.03 -24.59
CA SER A 440 20.55 -30.72 -25.80
C SER A 440 20.51 -29.84 -27.06
N GLY A 441 20.93 -28.58 -26.97
CA GLY A 441 20.99 -27.62 -28.09
C GLY A 441 22.40 -27.09 -28.24
#